data_AF-A0A2C8ZW39-F1
#
_entry.id   AF-A0A2C8ZW39-F1
#
_cell.length_a   1.000
_cell.length_b   1.000
_cell.length_c   1.000
_cell.angle_alpha   90.00
_cell.angle_beta   90.00
_cell.angle_gamma   90.00
#
_symmetry.space_group_name_H-M   'P 1'
#
loop_
_entity.id
_entity.type
_entity.pdbx_description
1 polymer ?
#
loop_
_entity_poly.entity_id
_entity_poly.type
_entity_poly.pdbx_seq_one_letter_code
_entity_poly.pdbx_strand_id
1 'polypeptide(L)'
;MPAFDRNDLGKGSLNQFRGVLVPVNSRIRIRLAGSNQFQQELKDIVETGEAPLTTATARRTQQQEGADTEIEVRLFTGSRVSGPVGLVPRGLESVVDEALSRLDISGQNQRIPVEVVRKRGLFRVELLIGQTR
;
A
#
# COMPACT_ATOMS: atom_id res chain seq x y z
N MET A 1 -18.10 0.48 11.86
CA MET A 1 -17.35 1.31 10.90
C MET A 1 -16.42 2.21 11.70
N PRO A 2 -15.09 2.04 11.64
CA PRO A 2 -14.21 3.13 12.05
C PRO A 2 -14.42 4.27 11.05
N ALA A 3 -14.97 5.39 11.51
CA ALA A 3 -15.19 6.57 10.68
C ALA A 3 -13.82 7.21 10.40
N PHE A 4 -13.17 6.79 9.33
CA PHE A 4 -11.97 7.49 8.87
C PHE A 4 -12.36 8.90 8.44
N ASP A 5 -11.58 9.87 8.90
CA ASP A 5 -11.75 11.27 8.54
C ASP A 5 -11.80 11.40 7.01
N ARG A 6 -12.55 12.36 6.46
CA ARG A 6 -12.71 12.50 5.00
C ARG A 6 -11.36 12.68 4.28
N ASN A 7 -10.36 13.17 5.02
CA ASN A 7 -8.99 13.35 4.56
C ASN A 7 -8.11 12.09 4.68
N ASP A 8 -8.59 11.04 5.34
CA ASP A 8 -7.94 9.74 5.55
C ASP A 8 -8.58 8.59 4.76
N LEU A 9 -9.55 8.92 3.91
CA LEU A 9 -10.00 8.05 2.84
C LEU A 9 -8.84 7.93 1.85
N GLY A 10 -8.26 6.73 1.76
CA GLY A 10 -7.16 6.49 0.84
C GLY A 10 -7.57 6.79 -0.61
N LYS A 11 -6.58 7.10 -1.44
CA LYS A 11 -6.78 7.73 -2.73
C LYS A 11 -6.14 6.89 -3.83
N GLY A 12 -6.94 6.44 -4.78
CA GLY A 12 -6.49 5.85 -6.02
C GLY A 12 -7.64 5.90 -7.03
N SER A 13 -7.35 5.63 -8.30
CA SER A 13 -8.37 5.66 -9.34
C SER A 13 -8.20 4.46 -10.25
N LEU A 14 -9.26 3.66 -10.37
CA LEU A 14 -9.32 2.49 -11.25
C LEU A 14 -9.15 2.89 -12.73
N ASN A 15 -9.51 4.11 -13.11
CA ASN A 15 -9.33 4.62 -14.48
C ASN A 15 -7.85 4.73 -14.91
N GLN A 16 -6.93 4.68 -13.95
CA GLN A 16 -5.49 4.66 -14.25
C GLN A 16 -4.98 3.25 -14.58
N PHE A 17 -5.84 2.24 -14.55
CA PHE A 17 -5.50 0.85 -14.83
C PHE A 17 -6.21 0.38 -16.10
N ARG A 18 -5.54 -0.46 -16.91
CA ARG A 18 -6.07 -1.02 -18.18
C ARG A 18 -6.15 -2.54 -18.11
N GLY A 19 -7.15 -3.09 -18.79
CA GLY A 19 -7.34 -4.54 -18.91
C GLY A 19 -7.47 -5.19 -17.53
N VAL A 20 -6.58 -6.14 -17.24
CA VAL A 20 -6.49 -6.85 -15.95
C VAL A 20 -5.78 -5.99 -14.90
N LEU A 21 -6.31 -4.80 -14.63
CA LEU A 21 -5.80 -3.86 -13.62
C LEU A 21 -4.29 -3.56 -13.75
N VAL A 22 -3.78 -3.50 -14.98
CA VAL A 22 -2.39 -3.14 -15.26
C VAL A 22 -2.25 -1.62 -15.15
N PRO A 23 -1.33 -1.09 -14.31
CA PRO A 23 -1.09 0.35 -14.25
C PRO A 23 -0.67 0.85 -15.62
N VAL A 24 -1.38 1.88 -16.13
CA VAL A 24 -1.10 2.47 -17.44
C VAL A 24 0.29 3.11 -17.50
N ASN A 25 0.80 3.60 -16.36
CA ASN A 25 2.07 4.30 -16.25
C ASN A 25 2.81 3.96 -14.96
N SER A 26 4.14 4.11 -14.96
CA SER A 26 4.99 3.89 -13.79
C SER A 26 4.81 4.90 -12.65
N ARG A 27 4.10 6.00 -12.92
CA ARG A 27 3.80 7.07 -11.95
C ARG A 27 2.50 6.84 -11.18
N ILE A 28 1.82 5.71 -11.39
CA ILE A 28 0.56 5.44 -10.71
C ILE A 28 0.85 5.11 -9.25
N ARG A 29 0.17 5.83 -8.36
CA ARG A 29 0.33 5.70 -6.91
C ARG A 29 -1.03 5.49 -6.27
N ILE A 30 -1.10 4.61 -5.29
CA ILE A 30 -2.28 4.42 -4.45
C ILE A 30 -1.94 4.87 -3.04
N ARG A 31 -2.68 5.85 -2.53
CA ARG A 31 -2.57 6.28 -1.15
C ARG A 31 -3.39 5.37 -0.25
N LEU A 32 -2.78 4.89 0.83
CA LEU A 32 -3.46 4.11 1.86
C LEU A 32 -4.52 4.94 2.61
N ALA A 33 -5.56 4.25 3.06
CA ALA A 33 -6.55 4.77 3.98
C ALA A 33 -6.09 4.55 5.42
N GLY A 34 -6.66 5.28 6.38
CA GLY A 34 -6.41 4.98 7.79
C GLY A 34 -4.97 5.22 8.24
N SER A 35 -4.16 6.00 7.51
CA SER A 35 -2.76 6.27 7.90
C SER A 35 -2.66 7.27 9.05
N ASN A 36 -3.75 7.99 9.38
CA ASN A 36 -3.72 8.97 10.47
C ASN A 36 -3.58 8.34 11.86
N GLN A 37 -4.05 7.11 12.06
CA GLN A 37 -3.88 6.40 13.34
C GLN A 37 -2.44 5.89 13.53
N PHE A 38 -1.67 5.78 12.44
CA PHE A 38 -0.31 5.23 12.43
C PHE A 38 0.77 6.29 12.19
N GLN A 39 0.50 7.56 12.53
CA GLN A 39 1.45 8.66 12.32
C GLN A 39 2.75 8.49 13.10
N GLN A 40 2.69 7.88 14.28
CA GLN A 40 3.86 7.67 15.11
C GLN A 40 4.80 6.61 14.51
N GLU A 41 4.26 5.50 14.03
CA GLU A 41 5.02 4.49 13.26
C GLU A 41 5.61 5.09 11.99
N LEU A 42 4.82 5.86 11.24
CA LEU A 42 5.31 6.52 10.03
C LEU A 42 6.43 7.52 10.32
N LYS A 43 6.34 8.22 11.45
CA LYS A 43 7.39 9.12 11.90
C LYS A 43 8.66 8.34 12.22
N ASP A 44 8.56 7.23 12.95
CA ASP A 44 9.69 6.35 13.29
C ASP A 44 10.40 5.83 12.03
N ILE A 45 9.63 5.39 11.03
CA ILE A 45 10.16 4.90 9.74
C ILE A 45 10.90 6.02 8.99
N VAL A 46 10.31 7.22 8.94
CA VAL A 46 10.95 8.37 8.27
C VAL A 46 12.18 8.86 9.03
N GLU A 47 12.15 8.83 10.37
CA GLU A 47 13.28 9.19 11.23
C GLU A 47 14.42 8.17 11.14
N THR A 48 14.09 6.89 10.99
CA THR A 48 15.07 5.82 10.76
C THR A 48 15.79 6.03 9.41
N GLY A 49 15.11 6.65 8.43
CA GLY A 49 15.70 7.00 7.14
C GLY A 49 16.03 5.81 6.23
N GLU A 50 15.56 4.61 6.59
CA GLU A 50 15.79 3.39 5.83
C GLU A 50 14.95 3.40 4.53
N ALA A 51 15.64 3.47 3.39
CA ALA A 51 15.08 3.35 2.06
C ALA A 51 15.88 2.30 1.27
N PRO A 52 15.25 1.51 0.38
CA PRO A 52 13.89 1.64 -0.15
C PRO A 52 12.81 0.98 0.72
N LEU A 53 11.68 1.68 0.90
CA LEU A 53 10.50 1.15 1.58
C LEU A 53 9.72 0.26 0.61
N THR A 54 9.38 -0.93 1.05
CA THR A 54 8.55 -1.87 0.27
C THR A 54 7.41 -2.41 1.12
N THR A 55 6.33 -2.90 0.52
CA THR A 55 5.27 -3.55 1.28
C THR A 55 5.80 -4.86 1.85
N ALA A 56 5.63 -5.03 3.15
CA ALA A 56 5.86 -6.30 3.84
C ALA A 56 4.62 -7.20 3.82
N THR A 57 3.51 -6.72 3.26
CA THR A 57 2.26 -7.47 3.17
C THR A 57 2.41 -8.59 2.16
N ALA A 58 2.39 -9.84 2.62
CA ALA A 58 2.31 -11.01 1.76
C ALA A 58 0.91 -11.11 1.14
N ARG A 59 0.81 -11.73 -0.05
CA ARG A 59 -0.46 -12.10 -0.69
C ARG A 59 -1.34 -12.84 0.32
N ARG A 60 -2.64 -12.53 0.36
CA ARG A 60 -3.61 -13.32 1.17
C ARG A 60 -3.44 -14.78 0.75
N THR A 61 -3.18 -15.67 1.69
CA THR A 61 -3.40 -17.10 1.44
C THR A 61 -4.90 -17.31 1.25
N GLN A 62 -5.30 -18.23 0.36
CA GLN A 62 -6.69 -18.54 -0.04
C GLN A 62 -7.72 -18.63 1.12
N GLN A 63 -7.28 -18.86 2.37
CA GLN A 63 -8.14 -18.87 3.56
C GLN A 63 -8.69 -17.50 3.99
N GLN A 64 -8.15 -16.38 3.48
CA GLN A 64 -8.62 -15.02 3.80
C GLN A 64 -9.51 -14.41 2.70
N GLU A 65 -9.83 -15.15 1.63
CA GLU A 65 -10.79 -14.71 0.59
C GLU A 65 -12.24 -14.64 1.09
N GLY A 66 -12.57 -15.33 2.19
CA GLY A 66 -13.91 -15.31 2.79
C GLY A 66 -14.14 -14.21 3.82
N ALA A 67 -13.10 -13.44 4.19
CA ALA A 67 -13.20 -12.42 5.23
C ALA A 67 -13.29 -11.02 4.61
N ASP A 68 -14.41 -10.34 4.84
CA ASP A 68 -14.64 -8.91 4.55
C ASP A 68 -13.81 -8.00 5.50
N THR A 69 -12.58 -8.40 5.79
CA THR A 69 -11.68 -7.72 6.73
C THR A 69 -10.74 -6.82 5.94
N GLU A 70 -10.59 -5.58 6.41
CA GLU A 70 -9.76 -4.56 5.77
C GLU A 70 -8.29 -5.01 5.72
N ILE A 71 -7.62 -4.80 4.57
CA ILE A 71 -6.22 -5.23 4.41
C ILE A 71 -5.30 -4.21 5.07
N GLU A 72 -4.70 -4.59 6.19
CA GLU A 72 -3.62 -3.82 6.82
C GLU A 72 -2.33 -3.93 6.00
N VAL A 73 -1.74 -2.77 5.72
CA VAL A 73 -0.47 -2.68 5.01
C VAL A 73 0.64 -2.41 6.01
N ARG A 74 1.72 -3.19 5.87
CA ARG A 74 2.96 -3.05 6.65
C ARG A 74 4.10 -2.69 5.71
N LEU A 75 5.08 -1.96 6.20
CA LEU A 75 6.28 -1.59 5.43
C LEU A 75 7.46 -2.45 5.85
N PHE A 76 8.35 -2.70 4.90
CA PHE A 76 9.64 -3.30 5.12
C PHE A 76 10.70 -2.24 4.87
N THR A 77 11.51 -1.95 5.88
CA THR A 77 12.56 -0.91 5.87
C THR A 77 13.94 -1.52 5.60
N GLY A 78 14.05 -2.52 4.73
CA GLY A 78 15.34 -3.19 4.43
C GLY A 78 15.82 -4.16 5.53
N SER A 79 15.70 -3.76 6.79
CA SER A 79 16.20 -4.49 7.96
C SER A 79 15.09 -5.04 8.86
N ARG A 80 13.93 -4.36 8.91
CA ARG A 80 12.78 -4.74 9.76
C ARG A 80 11.45 -4.56 9.04
N VAL A 81 10.45 -5.29 9.51
CA VAL A 81 9.04 -5.07 9.18
C VAL A 81 8.48 -4.06 10.19
N SER A 82 7.84 -3.00 9.72
CA SER A 82 7.14 -2.02 10.56
C SER A 82 5.80 -2.57 11.05
N GLY A 83 5.20 -1.85 12.01
CA GLY A 83 3.79 -2.03 12.32
C GLY A 83 2.88 -1.72 11.12
N PRO A 84 1.56 -1.91 11.29
CA PRO A 84 0.58 -1.43 10.32
C PRO A 84 0.71 0.08 10.12
N VAL A 85 0.73 0.52 8.87
CA VAL A 85 0.90 1.94 8.49
C VAL A 85 -0.34 2.54 7.80
N GLY A 86 -1.33 1.69 7.54
CA GLY A 86 -2.57 2.05 6.87
C GLY A 86 -3.27 0.82 6.34
N LEU A 87 -4.40 1.08 5.69
CA LEU A 87 -5.32 0.09 5.15
C LEU A 87 -5.44 0.30 3.65
N VAL A 88 -5.61 -0.79 2.90
CA VAL A 88 -5.94 -0.68 1.47
C VAL A 88 -7.33 -0.07 1.34
N PRO A 89 -7.52 0.96 0.51
CA PRO A 89 -8.85 1.56 0.33
C PRO A 89 -9.79 0.54 -0.31
N ARG A 90 -11.00 0.41 0.23
CA ARG A 90 -12.06 -0.43 -0.33
C ARG A 90 -12.26 -0.13 -1.82
N GLY A 91 -12.34 -1.17 -2.64
CA GLY A 91 -12.46 -1.07 -4.10
C GLY A 91 -11.14 -0.92 -4.86
N LEU A 92 -10.00 -0.74 -4.17
CA LEU A 92 -8.65 -0.83 -4.75
C LEU A 92 -7.92 -2.11 -4.34
N GLU A 93 -8.56 -2.98 -3.56
CA GLU A 93 -8.03 -4.26 -3.11
C GLU A 93 -7.64 -5.16 -4.29
N SER A 94 -8.50 -5.27 -5.30
CA SER A 94 -8.23 -6.05 -6.52
C SER A 94 -7.01 -5.55 -7.28
N VAL A 95 -6.72 -4.25 -7.23
CA VAL A 95 -5.53 -3.69 -7.90
C VAL A 95 -4.25 -4.10 -7.19
N VAL A 96 -4.27 -4.07 -5.86
CA VAL A 96 -3.13 -4.49 -5.04
C VAL A 96 -2.87 -5.98 -5.22
N ASP A 97 -3.93 -6.80 -5.19
CA ASP A 97 -3.81 -8.24 -5.37
C ASP A 97 -3.28 -8.61 -6.76
N GLU A 98 -3.78 -7.96 -7.81
CA GLU A 98 -3.30 -8.20 -9.18
C GLU A 98 -1.87 -7.69 -9.39
N ALA A 99 -1.47 -6.60 -8.74
CA ALA A 99 -0.09 -6.14 -8.75
C ALA A 99 0.86 -7.15 -8.08
N LEU A 100 0.47 -7.72 -6.93
CA LEU A 100 1.23 -8.78 -6.26
C LEU A 100 1.27 -10.06 -7.10
N SER A 101 0.15 -10.42 -7.73
CA SER A 101 0.05 -11.54 -8.68
C SER A 101 1.04 -11.41 -9.81
N ARG A 102 1.15 -10.22 -10.40
CA ARG A 102 2.11 -9.97 -11.48
C ARG A 102 3.55 -10.07 -11.01
N LEU A 103 3.88 -9.53 -9.84
CA LEU A 103 5.23 -9.64 -9.27
C LEU A 103 5.60 -11.12 -9.02
N ASP A 104 4.66 -11.91 -8.51
CA ASP A 104 4.79 -13.35 -8.29
C ASP A 104 5.04 -14.11 -9.61
N ILE A 105 4.21 -13.89 -10.62
CA ILE A 105 4.36 -14.48 -11.96
C ILE A 105 5.69 -14.06 -12.61
N SER A 106 6.12 -12.82 -12.38
CA SER A 106 7.38 -12.28 -12.89
C SER A 106 8.62 -12.81 -12.13
N GLY A 107 8.43 -13.62 -11.08
CA GLY A 107 9.51 -14.13 -10.24
C GLY A 107 10.23 -13.03 -9.46
N GLN A 108 9.62 -11.85 -9.34
CA GLN A 108 10.13 -10.77 -8.51
C GLN A 108 9.63 -10.92 -7.08
N ASN A 109 10.35 -10.31 -6.14
CA ASN A 109 9.88 -10.22 -4.76
C ASN A 109 8.48 -9.62 -4.76
N GLN A 110 7.51 -10.32 -4.15
CA GLN A 110 6.11 -9.89 -4.01
C GLN A 110 5.97 -8.69 -3.06
N ARG A 111 6.68 -7.60 -3.37
CA ARG A 111 6.79 -6.40 -2.55
C ARG A 111 6.63 -5.19 -3.44
N ILE A 112 5.56 -4.45 -3.22
CA ILE A 112 5.27 -3.23 -3.95
C ILE A 112 6.13 -2.11 -3.34
N PRO A 113 6.87 -1.33 -4.14
CA PRO A 113 7.59 -0.17 -3.63
C PRO A 113 6.64 0.85 -3.01
N VAL A 114 7.06 1.49 -1.92
CA VAL A 114 6.21 2.43 -1.17
C VAL A 114 6.98 3.73 -0.92
N GLU A 115 6.25 4.84 -0.93
CA GLU A 115 6.78 6.16 -0.62
C GLU A 115 5.98 6.77 0.53
N VAL A 116 6.68 7.19 1.59
CA VAL A 116 6.05 7.93 2.69
C VAL A 116 6.19 9.43 2.41
N VAL A 117 5.07 10.09 2.15
CA VAL A 117 4.99 11.50 1.78
C VAL A 117 4.42 12.31 2.94
N ARG A 118 5.09 13.39 3.34
CA ARG A 118 4.57 14.32 4.35
C ARG A 118 3.67 15.37 3.68
N LYS A 119 2.41 15.45 4.09
CA LYS A 119 1.42 16.42 3.59
C LYS A 119 0.69 17.11 4.74
N ARG A 120 0.78 18.44 4.80
CA ARG A 120 0.15 19.28 5.84
C ARG A 120 0.46 18.82 7.28
N GLY A 121 1.71 18.40 7.52
CA GLY A 121 2.16 17.93 8.83
C GLY A 121 1.89 16.46 9.13
N LEU A 122 1.10 15.77 8.29
CA LEU A 122 0.78 14.34 8.43
C LEU A 122 1.57 13.50 7.42
N PHE A 123 2.01 12.32 7.82
CA PHE A 123 2.61 11.29 6.97
C PHE A 123 1.52 10.52 6.22
N ARG A 124 1.76 10.31 4.93
CA ARG A 124 0.87 9.57 4.03
C ARG A 124 1.68 8.49 3.34
N VAL A 125 1.08 7.33 3.18
CA VAL A 125 1.73 6.21 2.50
C VAL A 125 1.20 6.11 1.09
N GLU A 126 2.08 6.16 0.11
CA GLU A 126 1.78 6.01 -1.31
C GLU A 126 2.44 4.73 -1.85
N LEU A 127 1.61 3.73 -2.15
CA LEU A 127 2.01 2.52 -2.87
C LEU A 127 2.34 2.87 -4.32
N LEU A 128 3.56 2.63 -4.75
CA LEU A 128 4.04 2.92 -6.11
C LEU A 128 3.69 1.76 -7.06
N ILE A 129 2.40 1.44 -7.19
CA ILE A 129 1.92 0.32 -8.03
C ILE A 129 2.37 0.46 -9.50
N GLY A 130 2.57 1.67 -10.01
CA GLY A 130 3.13 1.86 -11.34
C GLY A 130 4.49 1.17 -11.56
N GLN A 131 5.28 1.00 -10.50
CA GLN A 131 6.59 0.34 -10.57
C GLN A 131 6.50 -1.20 -10.68
N THR A 132 5.30 -1.78 -10.55
CA THR A 132 5.06 -3.23 -10.65
C THR A 132 4.44 -3.62 -12.00
N ARG A 133 4.75 -2.84 -13.05
CA ARG A 133 4.31 -3.12 -14.42
C ARG A 133 5.07 -4.30 -15.02
#